data_AF-A0AAE1QR82-F1
#
_entry.id   AF-A0AAE1QR82-F1
#
_cell.length_a   1.000
_cell.length_b   1.000
_cell.length_c   1.000
_cell.angle_alpha   90.00
_cell.angle_beta   90.00
_cell.angle_gamma   90.00
#
_symmetry.space_group_name_H-M   'P 1'
#
loop_
_entity.id
_entity.type
_entity.pdbx_description
1 polymer ?
#
loop_
_entity_poly.entity_id
_entity_poly.type
_entity_poly.pdbx_seq_one_letter_code
_entity_poly.pdbx_strand_id
1 'polypeptide(L)'
;MGGRGGSSRGSGWTHFDLDVLAENFAHRRRRPPRRKPQQASDPAEQRNGASSSHIFPYQADEVIGGDSVNTIKSRLLAKTPFPSFYEIEKARIDAQDRFEVKVEIIRQMAPLHPEGDWLGRGARALENPRTATGEHSLEKLHTLLSDLESRGVNSESFSQLKGKVPLRRGGDEHSTT
;
A
#
# COMPACT_ATOMS: atom_id res chain seq x y z
N MET A 1 -65.23 -7.93 -7.61
CA MET A 1 -64.73 -8.24 -6.25
C MET A 1 -63.22 -8.36 -6.39
N GLY A 2 -62.45 -7.28 -6.19
CA GLY A 2 -62.07 -6.73 -4.88
C GLY A 2 -60.76 -7.43 -4.47
N GLY A 3 -59.63 -6.80 -4.22
CA GLY A 3 -59.22 -5.41 -4.11
C GLY A 3 -57.95 -5.38 -3.24
N ARG A 4 -57.03 -4.43 -3.52
CA ARG A 4 -55.99 -3.84 -2.63
C ARG A 4 -55.02 -4.83 -1.94
N GLY A 5 -53.71 -4.70 -2.11
CA GLY A 5 -52.84 -3.59 -1.73
C GLY A 5 -51.44 -4.22 -1.52
N GLY A 6 -50.31 -3.56 -1.66
CA GLY A 6 -49.99 -2.20 -1.27
C GLY A 6 -48.63 -2.30 -0.57
N SER A 7 -47.65 -1.59 -1.11
CA SER A 7 -46.26 -1.47 -0.68
C SER A 7 -46.07 -1.21 0.81
N SER A 8 -44.94 -1.65 1.37
CA SER A 8 -44.08 -0.83 2.26
C SER A 8 -42.83 -1.60 2.69
N ARG A 9 -41.63 -1.02 2.47
CA ARG A 9 -40.80 -0.32 3.48
C ARG A 9 -40.39 -1.29 4.60
N GLY A 10 -39.12 -1.53 4.89
CA GLY A 10 -37.93 -0.72 4.77
C GLY A 10 -37.04 -1.07 5.98
N SER A 11 -35.84 -0.48 6.00
CA SER A 11 -35.01 -0.35 7.21
C SER A 11 -34.46 -1.66 7.78
N GLY A 12 -33.18 -1.79 8.09
CA GLY A 12 -32.13 -0.83 8.26
C GLY A 12 -31.11 -1.53 9.13
N TRP A 13 -29.91 -1.76 8.62
CA TRP A 13 -28.77 -2.06 9.49
C TRP A 13 -28.19 -0.71 9.90
N THR A 14 -28.91 -0.01 10.76
CA THR A 14 -28.35 1.03 11.62
C THR A 14 -28.02 0.34 12.93
N HIS A 15 -26.73 0.31 13.31
CA HIS A 15 -26.22 0.73 14.62
C HIS A 15 -24.77 0.26 14.76
N PHE A 16 -23.80 1.14 14.47
CA PHE A 16 -22.52 1.03 15.15
C PHE A 16 -22.72 1.76 16.48
N ASP A 17 -22.76 0.99 17.58
CA ASP A 17 -22.80 1.50 18.95
C ASP A 17 -21.58 2.42 19.18
N LEU A 18 -21.85 3.71 19.32
CA LEU A 18 -20.90 4.74 19.78
C LEU A 18 -21.33 5.19 21.19
N ASP A 19 -21.38 4.27 22.15
CA ASP A 19 -21.67 4.60 23.56
C ASP A 19 -20.63 4.00 24.51
N VAL A 20 -19.43 4.59 24.54
CA VAL A 20 -18.57 4.57 25.74
C VAL A 20 -17.98 5.97 25.94
N LEU A 21 -18.85 6.96 26.10
CA LEU A 21 -18.49 8.29 26.60
C LEU A 21 -19.59 8.80 27.53
N ALA A 22 -19.54 8.42 28.81
CA ALA A 22 -19.93 9.27 29.94
C ALA A 22 -19.74 8.56 31.30
N GLU A 23 -18.84 9.14 32.10
CA GLU A 23 -19.02 9.43 33.53
C GLU A 23 -19.42 8.32 34.52
N ASN A 24 -18.51 8.04 35.47
CA ASN A 24 -18.94 7.87 36.86
C ASN A 24 -17.83 8.29 37.86
N PHE A 25 -17.70 9.60 38.07
CA PHE A 25 -17.01 10.16 39.24
C PHE A 25 -18.01 10.40 40.35
N ALA A 26 -17.96 9.57 41.38
CA ALA A 26 -18.06 9.91 42.81
C ALA A 26 -18.63 8.71 43.57
N HIS A 27 -17.92 8.21 44.58
CA HIS A 27 -18.38 8.25 45.96
C HIS A 27 -17.19 7.99 46.90
N ARG A 28 -17.21 8.73 48.01
CA ARG A 28 -16.12 9.02 48.96
C ARG A 28 -16.07 8.01 50.11
N ARG A 29 -14.85 7.92 50.70
CA ARG A 29 -14.49 7.48 52.07
C ARG A 29 -14.44 5.95 52.26
N ARG A 30 -13.39 5.33 52.82
CA ARG A 30 -12.72 5.64 54.10
C ARG A 30 -11.23 5.21 54.10
N ARG A 31 -10.43 5.89 54.93
CA ARG A 31 -9.05 5.56 55.38
C ARG A 31 -9.07 5.53 56.93
N PRO A 32 -8.01 5.10 57.67
CA PRO A 32 -6.78 4.32 57.38
C PRO A 32 -6.55 3.25 58.51
N PRO A 33 -5.34 2.84 59.01
CA PRO A 33 -3.93 2.94 58.55
C PRO A 33 -3.07 1.64 58.72
N ARG A 34 -1.88 1.58 58.07
CA ARG A 34 -0.58 1.17 58.70
C ARG A 34 0.60 1.29 57.72
N ARG A 35 1.81 1.50 58.26
CA ARG A 35 3.02 2.07 57.63
C ARG A 35 4.05 1.00 57.14
N LYS A 36 4.58 1.20 55.91
CA LYS A 36 5.98 1.09 55.35
C LYS A 36 6.81 -0.21 55.50
N PRO A 37 7.90 -0.46 54.70
CA PRO A 37 8.40 0.14 53.43
C PRO A 37 8.83 -0.89 52.33
N GLN A 38 9.29 -0.40 51.17
CA GLN A 38 10.08 -1.07 50.10
C GLN A 38 9.37 -2.04 49.13
N GLN A 39 9.19 -1.63 47.86
CA GLN A 39 9.66 -2.40 46.69
C GLN A 39 9.59 -1.57 45.39
N ALA A 40 10.68 -1.66 44.62
CA ALA A 40 10.90 -1.48 43.18
C ALA A 40 10.04 -0.48 42.36
N SER A 41 10.76 0.39 41.64
CA SER A 41 10.32 1.14 40.47
C SER A 41 10.01 0.22 39.28
N ASP A 42 8.73 0.07 38.94
CA ASP A 42 8.31 -0.50 37.66
C ASP A 42 8.14 0.63 36.61
N PRO A 43 8.86 0.59 35.47
CA PRO A 43 8.63 1.52 34.37
C PRO A 43 7.45 1.08 33.50
N ALA A 44 6.51 2.00 33.33
CA ALA A 44 5.61 2.19 32.18
C ALA A 44 5.34 0.96 31.28
N GLU A 45 4.29 0.20 31.60
CA GLU A 45 3.64 -0.67 30.61
C GLU A 45 2.77 0.22 29.69
N GLN A 46 3.44 0.89 28.73
CA GLN A 46 2.79 1.47 27.56
C GLN A 46 2.25 0.33 26.70
N ARG A 47 1.04 -0.14 27.02
CA ARG A 47 0.20 -0.83 26.04
C ARG A 47 -0.37 0.18 25.06
N ASN A 48 0.52 0.75 24.24
CA ASN A 48 0.11 1.26 22.95
C ASN A 48 -0.20 0.03 22.10
N GLY A 49 -1.48 -0.35 22.06
CA GLY A 49 -2.00 -1.19 20.99
C GLY A 49 -1.78 -0.44 19.68
N ALA A 50 -0.60 -0.63 19.10
CA ALA A 50 -0.26 -0.11 17.80
C ALA A 50 -1.18 -0.81 16.79
N SER A 51 -2.31 -0.18 16.54
CA SER A 51 -2.96 -0.30 15.24
C SER A 51 -1.94 0.30 14.28
N SER A 52 -1.01 -0.53 13.78
CA SER A 52 -0.04 -0.14 12.77
C SER A 52 -0.82 0.14 11.49
N SER A 53 -1.43 1.32 11.45
CA SER A 53 -2.00 1.90 10.25
C SER A 53 -0.77 2.26 9.43
N HIS A 54 -0.35 1.33 8.58
CA HIS A 54 0.70 1.58 7.59
C HIS A 54 0.21 2.75 6.73
N ILE A 55 0.76 3.93 6.98
CA ILE A 55 0.45 5.12 6.19
C ILE A 55 1.19 4.94 4.87
N PHE A 56 0.43 4.84 3.79
CA PHE A 56 1.00 4.73 2.45
C PHE A 56 1.95 5.93 2.18
N PRO A 57 3.23 5.68 1.87
CA PRO A 57 4.27 6.72 1.97
C PRO A 57 4.40 7.61 0.74
N TYR A 58 3.71 7.29 -0.36
CA TYR A 58 3.84 8.01 -1.64
C TYR A 58 2.60 8.86 -1.94
N GLN A 59 2.80 9.99 -2.63
CA GLN A 59 1.68 10.75 -3.17
C GLN A 59 1.06 10.02 -4.37
N ALA A 60 -0.22 10.25 -4.64
CA ALA A 60 -0.92 9.50 -5.69
C ALA A 60 -0.40 9.78 -7.11
N ASP A 61 0.16 10.96 -7.33
CA ASP A 61 0.74 11.47 -8.58
C ASP A 61 2.27 11.43 -8.60
N GLU A 62 2.92 11.03 -7.51
CA GLU A 62 4.38 10.88 -7.44
C GLU A 62 4.84 9.82 -8.45
N VAL A 63 5.78 10.20 -9.32
CA VAL A 63 6.27 9.34 -10.39
C VAL A 63 7.61 8.73 -10.00
N ILE A 64 7.67 7.40 -9.91
CA ILE A 64 8.89 6.63 -9.67
C ILE A 64 8.99 5.52 -10.72
N GLY A 65 10.13 5.43 -11.40
CA GLY A 65 10.33 4.45 -12.48
C GLY A 65 9.42 4.67 -13.69
N GLY A 66 8.83 5.86 -13.82
CA GLY A 66 7.92 6.22 -14.89
C GLY A 66 6.45 5.86 -14.64
N ASP A 67 6.09 5.50 -13.41
CA ASP A 67 4.72 5.12 -13.01
C ASP A 67 4.34 5.81 -11.70
N SER A 68 3.05 5.89 -11.39
CA SER A 68 2.47 6.41 -10.15
C SER A 68 1.26 5.58 -9.72
N VAL A 69 0.76 5.81 -8.51
CA VAL A 69 -0.48 5.16 -8.05
C VAL A 69 -1.65 5.51 -9.00
N ASN A 70 -1.75 6.77 -9.44
CA ASN A 70 -2.81 7.20 -10.33
C ASN A 70 -2.74 6.55 -11.71
N THR A 71 -1.55 6.33 -12.28
CA THR A 71 -1.42 5.65 -13.57
C THR A 71 -1.72 4.17 -13.46
N ILE A 72 -1.29 3.48 -12.38
CA ILE A 72 -1.67 2.08 -12.12
C ILE A 72 -3.18 1.97 -11.94
N LYS A 73 -3.79 2.83 -11.11
CA LYS A 73 -5.24 2.87 -10.89
C LYS A 73 -6.00 3.06 -12.22
N SER A 74 -5.52 3.96 -13.06
CA SER A 74 -6.12 4.20 -14.39
C SER A 74 -6.05 2.96 -15.28
N ARG A 75 -4.92 2.24 -15.28
CA ARG A 75 -4.79 0.97 -16.01
C ARG A 75 -5.69 -0.13 -15.45
N LEU A 76 -5.87 -0.21 -14.14
CA LEU A 76 -6.79 -1.15 -13.50
C LEU A 76 -8.26 -0.89 -13.86
N LEU A 77 -8.63 0.40 -14.02
CA LEU A 77 -9.99 0.82 -14.39
C LEU A 77 -10.21 0.91 -15.90
N ALA A 78 -9.20 0.66 -16.74
CA ALA A 78 -9.26 0.93 -18.19
C ALA A 78 -10.40 0.19 -18.93
N LYS A 79 -10.90 -0.92 -18.38
CA LYS A 79 -12.01 -1.70 -18.93
C LYS A 79 -13.39 -1.37 -18.32
N THR A 80 -13.42 -0.50 -17.32
CA THR A 80 -14.63 -0.11 -16.60
C THR A 80 -14.96 1.34 -16.94
N PRO A 81 -15.78 1.61 -17.97
CA PRO A 81 -16.02 2.98 -18.45
C PRO A 81 -16.74 3.86 -17.43
N PHE A 82 -17.56 3.26 -16.55
CA PHE A 82 -18.30 3.96 -15.50
C PHE A 82 -18.11 3.22 -14.17
N PRO A 83 -16.93 3.37 -13.53
CA PRO A 83 -16.63 2.62 -12.32
C PRO A 83 -17.45 3.19 -11.16
N SER A 84 -18.03 2.28 -10.37
CA SER A 84 -18.66 2.62 -9.11
C SER A 84 -17.65 3.12 -8.09
N PHE A 85 -18.14 3.77 -7.03
CA PHE A 85 -17.29 4.18 -5.90
C PHE A 85 -16.46 3.01 -5.33
N TYR A 86 -17.09 1.84 -5.19
CA TYR A 86 -16.43 0.63 -4.71
C TYR A 86 -15.28 0.19 -5.64
N GLU A 87 -15.49 0.21 -6.96
CA GLU A 87 -14.45 -0.16 -7.92
C GLU A 87 -13.29 0.84 -7.95
N ILE A 88 -13.59 2.14 -7.82
CA ILE A 88 -12.57 3.19 -7.74
C ILE A 88 -11.71 2.97 -6.48
N GLU A 89 -12.34 2.75 -5.34
CA GLU A 89 -11.63 2.58 -4.06
C GLU A 89 -10.83 1.28 -4.04
N LYS A 90 -11.40 0.19 -4.56
CA LYS A 90 -10.68 -1.07 -4.73
C LYS A 90 -9.46 -0.88 -5.63
N ALA A 91 -9.60 -0.22 -6.79
CA ALA A 91 -8.49 0.04 -7.70
C ALA A 91 -7.43 0.96 -7.08
N ARG A 92 -7.82 1.88 -6.20
CA ARG A 92 -6.89 2.73 -5.45
C ARG A 92 -6.02 1.91 -4.50
N ILE A 93 -6.62 1.05 -3.69
CA ILE A 93 -5.90 0.15 -2.76
C ILE A 93 -5.00 -0.80 -3.56
N ASP A 94 -5.55 -1.45 -4.58
CA ASP A 94 -4.82 -2.35 -5.49
C ASP A 94 -3.62 -1.67 -6.16
N ALA A 95 -3.75 -0.38 -6.50
CA ALA A 95 -2.68 0.41 -7.10
C ALA A 95 -1.60 0.79 -6.09
N GLN A 96 -1.98 1.10 -4.85
CA GLN A 96 -1.04 1.40 -3.77
C GLN A 96 -0.15 0.20 -3.47
N ASP A 97 -0.75 -0.97 -3.25
CA ASP A 97 0.00 -2.20 -2.94
C ASP A 97 0.98 -2.55 -4.06
N ARG A 98 0.54 -2.43 -5.33
CA ARG A 98 1.40 -2.69 -6.49
C ARG A 98 2.51 -1.64 -6.62
N PHE A 99 2.21 -0.37 -6.39
CA PHE A 99 3.19 0.70 -6.52
C PHE A 99 4.31 0.52 -5.50
N GLU A 100 3.97 0.23 -4.24
CA GLU A 100 4.95 0.03 -3.18
C GLU A 100 5.97 -1.06 -3.53
N VAL A 101 5.49 -2.24 -3.95
CA VAL A 101 6.37 -3.36 -4.33
C VAL A 101 7.15 -3.06 -5.61
N LYS A 102 6.53 -2.41 -6.61
CA LYS A 102 7.24 -2.00 -7.83
C LYS A 102 8.39 -1.05 -7.52
N VAL A 103 8.17 -0.06 -6.66
CA VAL A 103 9.20 0.90 -6.25
C VAL A 103 10.35 0.18 -5.56
N GLU A 104 10.07 -0.79 -4.70
CA GLU A 104 11.12 -1.56 -4.04
C GLU A 104 11.95 -2.38 -5.03
N ILE A 105 11.31 -3.07 -5.99
CA ILE A 105 12.02 -3.78 -7.06
C ILE A 105 12.89 -2.82 -7.87
N ILE A 106 12.37 -1.64 -8.23
CA ILE A 106 13.11 -0.61 -8.97
C ILE A 106 14.34 -0.14 -8.18
N ARG A 107 14.18 0.11 -6.88
CA ARG A 107 15.28 0.53 -5.99
C ARG A 107 16.33 -0.55 -5.82
N GLN A 108 15.95 -1.83 -5.75
CA GLN A 108 16.87 -2.96 -5.72
C GLN A 108 17.61 -3.15 -7.05
N MET A 109 16.91 -3.00 -8.19
CA MET A 109 17.52 -3.18 -9.51
C MET A 109 18.47 -2.04 -9.89
N ALA A 110 18.24 -0.81 -9.43
CA ALA A 110 19.06 0.35 -9.75
C ALA A 110 20.57 0.16 -9.45
N PRO A 111 21.00 -0.30 -8.26
CA PRO A 111 22.41 -0.58 -7.99
C PRO A 111 22.90 -1.88 -8.67
N LEU A 112 22.04 -2.88 -8.86
CA LEU A 112 22.42 -4.16 -9.49
C LEU A 112 22.65 -4.03 -11.00
N HIS A 113 21.96 -3.10 -11.66
CA HIS A 113 22.09 -2.84 -13.10
C HIS A 113 22.13 -1.32 -13.39
N PRO A 114 23.29 -0.66 -13.16
CA PRO A 114 23.43 0.80 -13.27
C PRO A 114 23.22 1.37 -14.67
N GLU A 115 23.40 0.56 -15.71
CA GLU A 115 23.17 0.92 -17.12
C GLU A 115 21.66 1.07 -17.43
N GLY A 116 20.80 0.42 -16.65
CA GLY A 116 19.35 0.50 -16.79
C GLY A 116 18.77 1.80 -16.25
N ASP A 117 17.82 2.36 -16.98
CA ASP A 117 17.04 3.53 -16.55
C ASP A 117 15.92 3.12 -15.58
N TRP A 118 16.30 2.57 -14.43
CA TRP A 118 15.37 2.06 -13.42
C TRP A 118 14.51 3.16 -12.80
N LEU A 119 15.13 4.28 -12.41
CA LEU A 119 14.41 5.37 -11.75
C LEU A 119 13.53 6.18 -12.73
N GLY A 120 13.87 6.22 -14.02
CA GLY A 120 13.07 6.93 -15.03
C GLY A 120 12.02 6.06 -15.71
N ARG A 121 12.34 4.79 -16.02
CA ARG A 121 11.52 3.90 -16.86
C ARG A 121 11.45 2.45 -16.34
N GLY A 122 11.90 2.17 -15.14
CA GLY A 122 11.96 0.81 -14.57
C GLY A 122 10.61 0.12 -14.44
N ALA A 123 9.51 0.86 -14.26
CA ALA A 123 8.18 0.28 -14.15
C ALA A 123 7.74 -0.44 -15.43
N ARG A 124 8.26 -0.03 -16.60
CA ARG A 124 7.99 -0.70 -17.88
C ARG A 124 8.54 -2.12 -17.92
N ALA A 125 9.64 -2.40 -17.22
CA ALA A 125 10.18 -3.75 -17.13
C ALA A 125 9.27 -4.70 -16.32
N LEU A 126 8.39 -4.12 -15.50
CA LEU A 126 7.41 -4.80 -14.65
C LEU A 126 6.00 -4.87 -15.27
N GLU A 127 5.85 -4.50 -16.55
CA GLU A 127 4.59 -4.66 -17.26
C GLU A 127 4.40 -6.11 -17.73
N ASN A 128 3.14 -6.54 -17.76
CA ASN A 128 2.71 -7.84 -18.23
C ASN A 128 1.75 -7.71 -19.42
N PRO A 129 2.24 -7.82 -20.67
CA PRO A 129 1.39 -7.68 -21.85
C PRO A 129 0.33 -8.78 -21.98
N ARG A 130 0.40 -9.85 -21.17
CA ARG A 130 -0.59 -10.94 -21.17
C ARG A 130 -1.82 -10.64 -20.30
N THR A 131 -1.79 -9.58 -19.49
CA THR A 131 -2.94 -9.19 -18.66
C THR A 131 -3.72 -8.06 -19.31
N ALA A 132 -5.01 -8.04 -19.03
CA ALA A 132 -5.94 -7.02 -19.48
C ALA A 132 -5.52 -5.58 -19.15
N THR A 133 -4.80 -5.40 -18.04
CA THR A 133 -4.42 -4.11 -17.46
C THR A 133 -2.94 -3.78 -17.71
N GLY A 134 -2.16 -4.73 -18.24
CA GLY A 134 -0.71 -4.61 -18.29
C GLY A 134 0.00 -4.81 -16.94
N GLU A 135 -0.74 -5.08 -15.85
CA GLU A 135 -0.17 -5.27 -14.51
C GLU A 135 0.13 -6.74 -14.20
N HIS A 136 1.22 -6.99 -13.48
CA HIS A 136 1.42 -8.28 -12.80
C HIS A 136 0.47 -8.43 -11.59
N SER A 137 0.23 -9.67 -11.17
CA SER A 137 -0.37 -9.92 -9.86
C SER A 137 0.58 -9.45 -8.75
N LEU A 138 0.02 -9.05 -7.62
CA LEU A 138 0.80 -8.61 -6.46
C LEU A 138 1.73 -9.73 -5.96
N GLU A 139 1.24 -10.97 -5.94
CA GLU A 139 2.03 -12.16 -5.62
C GLU A 139 3.26 -12.34 -6.53
N LYS A 140 3.10 -12.10 -7.85
CA LYS A 140 4.23 -12.20 -8.77
C LYS A 140 5.26 -11.11 -8.51
N LEU A 141 4.84 -9.90 -8.14
CA LEU A 141 5.76 -8.83 -7.76
C LEU A 141 6.55 -9.20 -6.49
N HIS A 142 5.89 -9.72 -5.45
CA HIS A 142 6.60 -10.21 -4.26
C HIS A 142 7.56 -11.36 -4.58
N THR A 143 7.16 -12.29 -5.45
CA THR A 143 8.05 -13.37 -5.89
C THR A 143 9.32 -12.84 -6.56
N LEU A 144 9.19 -11.83 -7.42
CA LEU A 144 10.34 -11.17 -8.06
C LEU A 144 11.22 -10.47 -7.02
N LEU A 145 10.60 -9.75 -6.08
CA LEU A 145 11.32 -9.03 -5.03
C LEU A 145 12.11 -9.98 -4.12
N SER A 146 11.48 -11.04 -3.62
CA SER A 146 12.16 -12.02 -2.75
C SER A 146 13.30 -12.76 -3.46
N ASP A 147 13.15 -13.03 -4.76
CA ASP A 147 14.22 -13.60 -5.57
C ASP A 147 15.41 -12.64 -5.73
N LEU A 148 15.13 -11.35 -5.98
CA LEU A 148 16.15 -10.31 -6.01
C LEU A 148 16.87 -10.13 -4.67
N GLU A 149 16.12 -10.09 -3.56
CA GLU A 149 16.69 -9.94 -2.22
C GLU A 149 17.57 -11.13 -1.82
N SER A 150 17.19 -12.35 -2.23
CA SER A 150 17.92 -13.56 -1.86
C SER A 150 19.16 -13.83 -2.71
N ARG A 151 19.13 -13.48 -4.01
CA ARG A 151 20.19 -13.87 -4.96
C ARG A 151 20.84 -12.70 -5.70
N GLY A 152 20.29 -11.49 -5.60
CA GLY A 152 20.82 -10.29 -6.27
C GLY A 152 21.02 -10.52 -7.76
N VAL A 153 22.24 -10.24 -8.25
CA VAL A 153 22.64 -10.45 -9.66
C VAL A 153 22.55 -11.91 -10.14
N ASN A 154 22.54 -12.89 -9.22
CA ASN A 154 22.43 -14.32 -9.55
C ASN A 154 20.98 -14.80 -9.61
N SER A 155 20.00 -13.91 -9.41
CA SER A 155 18.57 -14.25 -9.49
C SER A 155 18.10 -14.40 -10.95
N GLU A 156 17.09 -15.23 -11.15
CA GLU A 156 16.39 -15.31 -12.44
C GLU A 156 15.64 -14.00 -12.70
N SER A 157 15.06 -13.42 -11.65
CA SER A 157 14.36 -12.13 -11.70
C SER A 157 15.27 -11.00 -12.19
N PHE A 158 16.52 -10.93 -11.73
CA PHE A 158 17.48 -9.95 -12.24
C PHE A 158 17.69 -10.09 -13.74
N SER A 159 17.97 -11.30 -14.22
CA SER A 159 18.20 -11.56 -15.64
C SER A 159 16.97 -11.21 -16.49
N GLN A 160 15.78 -11.58 -16.00
CA GLN A 160 14.51 -11.29 -16.67
C GLN A 160 14.24 -9.78 -16.75
N LEU A 161 14.46 -9.05 -15.66
CA LEU A 161 14.15 -7.62 -15.58
C LEU A 161 15.19 -6.77 -16.31
N LYS A 162 16.48 -7.14 -16.21
CA LYS A 162 17.59 -6.50 -16.93
C LYS A 162 17.35 -6.46 -18.44
N GLY A 163 16.86 -7.54 -19.04
CA GLY A 163 16.60 -7.61 -20.49
C GLY A 163 15.41 -6.76 -20.98
N LYS A 164 14.60 -6.19 -20.07
CA LYS A 164 13.41 -5.41 -20.41
C LYS A 164 13.55 -3.92 -20.15
N VAL A 165 14.42 -3.51 -19.22
CA VAL A 165 14.55 -2.10 -18.87
C VAL A 165 15.24 -1.33 -20.00
N PRO A 166 14.74 -0.15 -20.41
CA PRO A 166 15.48 0.72 -21.30
C PRO A 166 16.82 1.12 -20.68
N LEU A 167 17.87 1.21 -21.51
CA LEU A 167 19.15 1.72 -21.07
C LEU A 167 19.10 3.24 -20.88
N ARG A 168 19.93 3.74 -19.97
CA ARG A 168 20.20 5.18 -19.84
C ARG A 168 20.81 5.67 -21.15
N ARG A 169 20.36 6.82 -21.64
CA ARG A 169 21.01 7.47 -22.77
C ARG A 169 22.40 7.91 -22.27
N GLY A 170 23.47 7.46 -22.93
CA GLY A 170 24.83 7.89 -22.58
C GLY A 170 24.86 9.41 -22.54
N GLY A 171 25.38 9.97 -21.45
CA GLY A 171 25.46 11.42 -21.27
C GLY A 171 26.23 12.02 -22.45
N ASP A 172 25.63 13.02 -23.06
CA ASP A 172 26.23 13.79 -24.13
C ASP A 172 27.61 14.31 -23.68
N GLU A 173 28.65 13.90 -24.38
CA GLU A 173 30.01 14.44 -24.27
C GLU A 173 30.02 15.89 -24.80
N HIS A 174 29.45 16.83 -24.06
CA HIS A 174 29.53 18.26 -24.40
C HIS A 174 29.77 19.09 -23.13
N SER A 175 31.01 19.09 -22.65
CA SER A 175 31.59 20.20 -21.88
C SER A 175 33.11 20.14 -21.96
N THR A 176 33.63 20.50 -23.13
CA THR A 176 35.02 20.89 -23.43
C THR A 176 34.85 21.71 -24.70
N THR A 177 35.10 23.02 -24.79
CA THR A 177 35.95 23.99 -24.10
C THR A 177 35.28 25.36 -24.21
#